data_AF-A0A7K2MSU0-F1
#
_entry.id   AF-A0A7K2MSU0-F1
#
_cell.length_a   1.000
_cell.length_b   1.000
_cell.length_c   1.000
_cell.angle_alpha   90.00
_cell.angle_beta   90.00
_cell.angle_gamma   90.00
#
_symmetry.space_group_name_H-M   'P 1'
#
loop_
_entity.id
_entity.type
_entity.pdbx_description
1 polymer ?
#
loop_
_entity_poly.entity_id
_entity_poly.type
_entity_poly.pdbx_seq_one_letter_code
_entity_poly.pdbx_strand_id
1 'polypeptide(L)'
;LLAAFAMVLRRREPGGGGTAVLSRYTLSLLTTQQFQRAATTVCALETLRRAEPGVYGSEPFSIGLWVGETTTPNTYDKARTAYENARQAAQPDDVFILDRCPWCGTRILPAHKSPDAGDYGVRATADSFAFFCPRRECVFHDELPVAVVDEHLYDRPPTFVLGTVDKFARLAWEPRAGRLFGARSGTDAGNLPPSLVIQDELHLLTGPLGTTVGLYESAVLGLCVGSDGTGPKVVASTATIRRSGE
;
A
#
# COMPACT_ATOMS: atom_id res chain seq x y z
N LEU A 1 -1.36 14.17 -6.16
CA LEU A 1 -2.59 15.00 -6.19
C LEU A 1 -3.79 14.24 -6.72
N LEU A 2 -3.75 13.66 -7.93
CA LEU A 2 -4.87 12.87 -8.47
C LEU A 2 -5.34 11.74 -7.52
N ALA A 3 -4.41 10.93 -7.01
CA ALA A 3 -4.73 9.86 -6.05
C ALA A 3 -5.41 10.41 -4.78
N ALA A 4 -4.91 11.52 -4.23
CA ALA A 4 -5.50 12.16 -3.06
C ALA A 4 -6.94 12.61 -3.31
N PHE A 5 -7.18 13.24 -4.46
CA PHE A 5 -8.52 13.64 -4.89
C PHE A 5 -9.45 12.43 -5.02
N ALA A 6 -9.01 11.36 -5.68
CA ALA A 6 -9.81 10.13 -5.85
C ALA A 6 -10.16 9.48 -4.50
N MET A 7 -9.20 9.40 -3.58
CA MET A 7 -9.42 8.87 -2.23
C MET A 7 -10.46 9.70 -1.46
N VAL A 8 -10.33 11.03 -1.46
CA VAL A 8 -11.28 11.93 -0.75
C VAL A 8 -12.67 11.90 -1.38
N LEU A 9 -12.76 11.91 -2.71
CA LEU A 9 -14.04 11.85 -3.41
C LEU A 9 -14.79 10.55 -3.07
N ARG A 10 -14.09 9.42 -3.12
CA ARG A 10 -14.64 8.10 -2.85
C ARG A 10 -15.21 7.98 -1.43
N ARG A 11 -14.61 8.65 -0.43
CA ARG A 11 -15.14 8.65 0.96
C ARG A 11 -16.57 9.19 1.09
N ARG A 12 -17.09 9.89 0.07
CA ARG A 12 -18.47 10.39 0.03
C ARG A 12 -19.47 9.36 -0.46
N GLU A 13 -19.02 8.24 -1.02
CA GLU A 13 -19.88 7.17 -1.53
C GLU A 13 -20.16 6.14 -0.44
N PRO A 14 -21.39 5.58 -0.36
CA PRO A 14 -21.66 4.42 0.47
C PRO A 14 -20.74 3.26 0.09
N GLY A 15 -20.06 2.66 1.07
CA GLY A 15 -19.06 1.60 0.79
C GLY A 15 -17.75 2.13 0.19
N GLY A 16 -17.52 3.44 0.20
CA GLY A 16 -16.29 4.10 -0.27
C GLY A 16 -15.02 3.81 0.54
N GLY A 17 -15.08 2.83 1.44
CA GLY A 17 -13.94 2.31 2.18
C GLY A 17 -13.01 1.42 1.36
N GLY A 18 -11.98 0.90 2.04
CA GLY A 18 -10.98 0.01 1.44
C GLY A 18 -10.16 0.68 0.35
N THR A 19 -9.67 -0.13 -0.60
CA THR A 19 -8.75 0.33 -1.65
C THR A 19 -9.44 1.20 -2.69
N ALA A 20 -9.05 2.48 -2.76
CA ALA A 20 -9.49 3.43 -3.77
C ALA A 20 -8.55 3.49 -4.97
N VAL A 21 -7.25 3.43 -4.69
CA VAL A 21 -6.19 3.65 -5.68
C VAL A 21 -5.27 2.43 -5.72
N LEU A 22 -5.05 1.91 -6.92
CA LEU A 22 -4.07 0.87 -7.18
C LEU A 22 -2.98 1.43 -8.10
N SER A 23 -1.76 1.58 -7.58
CA SER A 23 -0.59 1.97 -8.38
C SER A 23 0.26 0.75 -8.68
N ARG A 24 0.57 0.53 -9.95
CA ARG A 24 1.19 -0.69 -10.45
C ARG A 24 2.55 -0.41 -11.07
N TYR A 25 3.48 -1.34 -10.83
CA TYR A 25 4.84 -1.29 -11.33
C TYR A 25 5.25 -2.61 -11.97
N THR A 26 6.00 -2.50 -13.06
CA THR A 26 6.26 -3.59 -14.01
C THR A 26 7.49 -4.42 -13.67
N LEU A 27 8.40 -3.89 -12.84
CA LEU A 27 9.68 -4.51 -12.48
C LEU A 27 10.00 -4.22 -11.01
N SER A 28 10.75 -5.13 -10.38
CA SER A 28 11.12 -5.18 -8.95
C SER A 28 11.79 -3.93 -8.38
N LEU A 29 12.10 -2.93 -9.21
CA LEU A 29 12.58 -1.63 -8.79
C LEU A 29 11.40 -0.67 -8.63
N LEU A 30 10.50 -1.00 -7.70
CA LEU A 30 9.84 0.09 -7.01
C LEU A 30 10.92 0.84 -6.23
N THR A 31 11.22 2.07 -6.60
CA THR A 31 12.11 2.85 -5.74
C THR A 31 11.37 3.09 -4.43
N THR A 32 11.98 2.75 -3.29
CA THR A 32 11.51 3.09 -1.93
C THR A 32 11.00 4.54 -1.86
N GLN A 33 11.60 5.41 -2.66
CA GLN A 33 11.23 6.80 -2.86
C GLN A 33 9.78 7.00 -3.34
N GLN A 34 9.25 6.21 -4.29
CA GLN A 34 7.85 6.38 -4.72
C GLN A 34 6.88 6.01 -3.60
N PHE A 35 7.16 4.93 -2.88
CA PHE A 35 6.37 4.54 -1.72
C PHE A 35 6.40 5.63 -0.63
N GLN A 36 7.58 6.16 -0.32
CA GLN A 36 7.74 7.24 0.66
C GLN A 36 6.93 8.49 0.28
N ARG A 37 6.98 8.93 -0.99
CA ARG A 37 6.21 10.10 -1.47
C ARG A 37 4.70 9.90 -1.36
N ALA A 38 4.23 8.71 -1.73
CA ALA A 38 2.82 8.36 -1.58
C ALA A 38 2.42 8.29 -0.11
N ALA A 39 3.28 7.73 0.75
CA ALA A 39 3.06 7.65 2.20
C ALA A 39 2.99 9.04 2.86
N THR A 40 3.81 10.01 2.44
CA THR A 40 3.70 11.40 2.90
C THR A 40 2.34 12.01 2.55
N THR A 41 1.85 11.76 1.32
CA THR A 41 0.52 12.22 0.89
C THR A 41 -0.58 11.61 1.76
N VAL A 42 -0.48 10.31 2.06
CA VAL A 42 -1.44 9.62 2.92
C VAL A 42 -1.38 10.11 4.37
N CYS A 43 -0.19 10.38 4.91
CA CYS A 43 -0.06 11.01 6.24
C CYS A 43 -0.75 12.38 6.28
N ALA A 44 -0.62 13.20 5.24
CA ALA A 44 -1.32 14.48 5.16
C ALA A 44 -2.85 14.29 5.15
N LEU A 45 -3.37 13.35 4.36
CA LEU A 45 -4.81 13.04 4.31
C LEU A 45 -5.34 12.51 5.64
N GLU A 46 -4.59 11.62 6.30
CA GLU A 46 -4.98 11.08 7.60
C GLU A 46 -4.99 12.17 8.68
N THR A 47 -4.07 13.14 8.60
CA THR A 47 -4.07 14.30 9.49
C THR A 47 -5.33 15.16 9.29
N LEU A 48 -5.72 15.43 8.04
CA LEU A 48 -6.96 16.14 7.71
C LEU A 48 -8.20 15.37 8.20
N ARG A 49 -8.23 14.05 8.01
CA ARG A 49 -9.34 13.20 8.46
C ARG A 49 -9.49 13.19 9.97
N ARG A 50 -8.38 13.12 10.72
CA ARG A 50 -8.40 13.19 12.20
C ARG A 50 -8.94 14.53 12.70
N ALA A 51 -8.69 15.62 11.99
CA ALA A 51 -9.23 16.94 12.32
C ALA A 51 -10.72 17.07 11.98
N GLU A 52 -11.16 16.51 10.85
CA GLU A 52 -12.54 16.66 10.34
C GLU A 52 -13.16 15.31 9.90
N PRO A 53 -13.43 14.38 10.84
CA PRO A 53 -13.95 13.06 10.51
C PRO A 53 -15.35 13.11 9.88
N GLY A 54 -16.14 14.17 10.13
CA GLY A 54 -17.44 14.37 9.50
C GLY A 54 -17.37 14.69 8.00
N VAL A 55 -16.23 15.19 7.51
CA VAL A 55 -16.00 15.53 6.09
C VAL A 55 -15.32 14.39 5.36
N TYR A 56 -14.36 13.74 6.01
CA TYR A 56 -13.46 12.76 5.39
C TYR A 56 -13.78 11.29 5.74
N GLY A 57 -14.72 11.05 6.65
CA GLY A 57 -15.11 9.72 7.11
C GLY A 57 -14.34 9.23 8.33
N SER A 58 -14.82 8.12 8.91
CA SER A 58 -14.28 7.51 10.13
C SER A 58 -13.11 6.57 9.89
N GLU A 59 -13.04 5.92 8.72
CA GLU A 59 -11.99 4.97 8.39
C GLU A 59 -10.69 5.68 7.98
N PRO A 60 -9.52 5.28 8.50
CA PRO A 60 -8.24 5.92 8.20
C PRO A 60 -7.90 5.97 6.71
N PHE A 61 -7.17 7.00 6.30
CA PHE A 61 -6.42 6.93 5.04
C PHE A 61 -5.12 6.18 5.30
N SER A 62 -4.86 5.12 4.53
CA SER A 62 -3.65 4.31 4.67
C SER A 62 -3.06 3.89 3.33
N ILE A 63 -1.76 3.56 3.35
CA ILE A 63 -1.01 3.08 2.19
C ILE A 63 -0.47 1.68 2.42
N GLY A 64 -0.59 0.84 1.41
CA GLY A 64 -0.07 -0.51 1.35
C GLY A 64 1.07 -0.66 0.36
N LEU A 65 2.08 -1.47 0.71
CA LEU A 65 3.09 -1.97 -0.22
C LEU A 65 2.89 -3.47 -0.44
N TRP A 66 2.40 -3.85 -1.62
CA TRP A 66 2.07 -5.22 -1.99
C TRP A 66 3.05 -5.75 -3.04
N VAL A 67 4.20 -6.23 -2.57
CA VAL A 67 5.35 -6.61 -3.40
C VAL A 67 5.91 -7.97 -2.97
N GLY A 68 6.75 -8.58 -3.82
CA GLY A 68 7.30 -9.91 -3.60
C GLY A 68 7.87 -10.16 -2.20
N GLU A 69 7.82 -11.42 -1.75
CA GLU A 69 8.23 -11.84 -0.40
C GLU A 69 9.70 -11.53 -0.06
N THR A 70 10.54 -11.42 -1.08
CA THR A 70 11.94 -10.98 -0.95
C THR A 70 12.08 -9.56 -0.44
N THR A 71 11.01 -8.78 -0.48
CA THR A 71 11.00 -7.34 -0.20
C THR A 71 10.16 -7.02 1.04
N THR A 72 8.98 -7.64 1.18
CA THR A 72 8.17 -7.51 2.40
C THR A 72 7.57 -8.85 2.86
N PRO A 73 7.35 -9.07 4.17
CA PRO A 73 6.84 -10.34 4.67
C PRO A 73 5.41 -10.61 4.22
N ASN A 74 5.11 -11.87 3.89
CA ASN A 74 3.74 -12.27 3.59
C ASN A 74 2.87 -12.44 4.84
N THR A 75 3.43 -12.82 5.99
CA THR A 75 2.68 -13.15 7.21
C THR A 75 3.13 -12.35 8.43
N TYR A 76 2.25 -12.19 9.42
CA TYR A 76 2.59 -11.53 10.68
C TYR A 76 3.75 -12.23 11.41
N ASP A 77 3.78 -13.56 11.43
CA ASP A 77 4.85 -14.32 12.08
C ASP A 77 6.22 -14.10 11.42
N LYS A 78 6.27 -14.04 10.08
CA LYS A 78 7.49 -13.69 9.34
C LYS A 78 7.92 -12.26 9.65
N ALA A 79 6.97 -11.32 9.73
CA ALA A 79 7.26 -9.94 10.10
C ALA A 79 7.78 -9.81 11.54
N ARG A 80 7.22 -10.56 12.48
CA ARG A 80 7.68 -10.65 13.87
C ARG A 80 9.12 -11.18 13.94
N THR A 81 9.39 -12.29 13.27
CA THR A 81 10.74 -12.89 13.21
C THR A 81 11.76 -11.91 12.60
N ALA A 82 11.39 -11.26 11.49
CA ALA A 82 12.22 -10.26 10.84
C ALA A 82 12.52 -9.06 11.75
N TYR A 83 11.52 -8.59 12.51
CA TYR A 83 11.67 -7.53 13.50
C TYR A 83 12.57 -7.94 14.68
N GLU A 84 12.38 -9.13 15.23
CA GLU A 84 13.20 -9.66 16.33
C GLU A 84 14.67 -9.77 15.93
N ASN A 85 14.95 -10.23 14.70
CA ASN A 85 16.30 -10.26 14.15
C ASN A 85 16.90 -8.85 14.01
N ALA A 86 16.12 -7.89 13.50
CA ALA A 86 16.55 -6.49 13.39
C ALA A 86 16.91 -5.88 14.75
N ARG A 87 16.15 -6.21 15.81
CA ARG A 87 16.42 -5.74 17.18
C ARG A 87 17.69 -6.35 17.77
N GLN A 88 18.06 -7.57 17.35
CA GLN A 88 19.28 -8.23 17.83
C GLN A 88 20.55 -7.72 17.14
N ALA A 89 20.45 -7.23 15.90
CA ALA A 89 21.55 -6.75 15.09
C ALA A 89 22.27 -5.54 15.73
N ALA A 90 23.59 -5.47 15.54
CA ALA A 90 24.39 -4.32 15.99
C ALA A 90 24.05 -3.03 15.22
N GLN A 91 23.76 -3.18 13.93
CA GLN A 91 23.26 -2.15 13.03
C GLN A 91 21.97 -2.69 12.40
N PRO A 92 20.79 -2.30 12.92
CA PRO A 92 19.52 -2.67 12.33
C PRO A 92 19.40 -2.08 10.91
N ASP A 93 19.26 -2.93 9.90
CA ASP A 93 19.00 -2.53 8.52
C ASP A 93 17.50 -2.34 8.26
N ASP A 94 17.16 -1.70 7.13
CA ASP A 94 15.78 -1.48 6.69
C ASP A 94 15.09 -2.79 6.26
N VAL A 95 14.55 -3.54 7.23
CA VAL A 95 13.92 -4.85 6.96
C VAL A 95 12.55 -4.75 6.29
N PHE A 96 11.94 -3.56 6.28
CA PHE A 96 10.53 -3.39 5.85
C PHE A 96 10.31 -2.24 4.85
N ILE A 97 11.35 -1.80 4.14
CA ILE A 97 11.27 -0.75 3.09
C ILE A 97 10.87 0.64 3.60
N LEU A 98 10.70 0.81 4.92
CA LEU A 98 10.39 2.09 5.56
C LEU A 98 11.52 2.52 6.51
N ASP A 99 12.54 3.21 5.99
CA ASP A 99 13.67 3.77 6.79
C ASP A 99 13.20 4.89 7.72
N ARG A 100 12.25 5.72 7.26
CA ARG A 100 11.86 6.95 7.94
C ARG A 100 10.37 7.16 7.97
N CYS A 101 9.92 7.79 9.06
CA CYS A 101 8.59 8.34 9.23
C CYS A 101 8.26 9.27 8.03
N PRO A 102 7.25 8.95 7.21
CA PRO A 102 6.87 9.76 6.05
C PRO A 102 6.36 11.17 6.38
N TRP A 103 6.06 11.43 7.66
CA TRP A 103 5.60 12.74 8.15
C TRP A 103 6.75 13.64 8.60
N CYS A 104 7.61 13.15 9.49
CA CYS A 104 8.63 13.99 10.15
C CYS A 104 10.09 13.60 9.85
N GLY A 105 10.34 12.54 9.08
CA GLY A 105 11.69 12.11 8.68
C GLY A 105 12.51 11.38 9.76
N THR A 106 11.94 11.18 10.96
CA THR A 106 12.57 10.39 12.04
C THR A 106 12.79 8.95 11.56
N ARG A 107 13.95 8.35 11.85
CA ARG A 107 14.21 6.95 11.48
C ARG A 107 13.23 6.02 12.20
N ILE A 108 12.78 4.98 11.51
CA ILE A 108 11.92 3.94 12.08
C ILE A 108 12.76 3.00 12.95
N LEU A 109 13.97 2.65 12.48
CA LEU A 109 14.91 1.85 13.24
C LEU A 109 16.10 2.71 13.69
N PRO A 110 16.64 2.48 14.89
CA PRO A 110 17.79 3.23 15.36
C PRO A 110 19.04 2.86 14.56
N ALA A 111 19.97 3.80 14.40
CA ALA A 111 21.21 3.58 13.62
C ALA A 111 22.13 2.50 14.23
N HIS A 112 21.97 2.25 15.53
CA HIS A 112 22.68 1.22 16.29
C HIS A 112 21.69 0.54 17.24
N LYS A 113 22.04 -0.66 17.69
CA LYS A 113 21.25 -1.41 18.67
C LYS A 113 20.91 -0.54 19.89
N SER A 114 19.62 -0.43 20.21
CA SER A 114 19.13 0.24 21.41
C SER A 114 18.55 -0.77 22.41
N PRO A 115 18.77 -0.59 23.72
CA PRO A 115 18.07 -1.37 24.73
C PRO A 115 16.58 -0.96 24.86
N ASP A 116 16.20 0.25 24.44
CA ASP A 116 14.83 0.74 24.50
C ASP A 116 14.03 0.23 23.29
N ALA A 117 12.93 -0.46 23.54
CA ALA A 117 12.03 -0.91 22.48
C ALA A 117 11.31 0.25 21.78
N GLY A 118 11.14 1.39 22.47
CA GLY A 118 10.50 2.60 21.91
C GLY A 118 11.30 3.27 20.80
N ASP A 119 12.61 3.00 20.71
CA ASP A 119 13.47 3.49 19.62
C ASP A 119 13.24 2.75 18.30
N TYR A 120 12.55 1.60 18.36
CA TYR A 120 12.18 0.80 17.20
C TYR A 120 10.72 1.03 16.86
N GLY A 121 10.45 1.80 15.81
CA GLY A 121 9.12 2.20 15.32
C GLY A 121 8.27 1.08 14.72
N VAL A 122 8.36 -0.15 15.25
CA VAL A 122 7.65 -1.35 14.79
C VAL A 122 7.00 -2.04 15.97
N ARG A 123 5.70 -2.35 15.84
CA ARG A 123 4.95 -3.26 16.71
C ARG A 123 4.58 -4.49 15.91
N ALA A 124 5.17 -5.64 16.24
CA ALA A 124 4.91 -6.91 15.58
C ALA A 124 4.53 -7.98 16.62
N THR A 125 3.42 -8.67 16.36
CA THR A 125 2.86 -9.73 17.20
C THR A 125 2.51 -10.93 16.31
N ALA A 126 1.91 -11.98 16.88
CA ALA A 126 1.51 -13.16 16.12
C ALA A 126 0.37 -12.87 15.11
N ASP A 127 -0.42 -11.83 15.35
CA ASP A 127 -1.68 -11.53 14.64
C ASP A 127 -1.78 -10.07 14.18
N SER A 128 -0.80 -9.23 14.48
CA SER A 128 -0.79 -7.83 14.05
C SER A 128 0.60 -7.28 13.79
N PHE A 129 0.66 -6.31 12.87
CA PHE A 129 1.86 -5.55 12.53
C PHE A 129 1.49 -4.08 12.30
N ALA A 130 2.23 -3.16 12.92
CA ALA A 130 2.06 -1.73 12.74
C ALA A 130 3.40 -0.99 12.84
N PHE A 131 3.53 0.09 12.07
CA PHE A 131 4.59 1.06 12.28
C PHE A 131 4.12 2.17 13.21
N PHE A 132 5.06 2.80 13.90
CA PHE A 132 4.83 4.03 14.65
C PHE A 132 6.08 4.92 14.58
N CYS A 133 5.94 6.21 14.86
CA CYS A 133 7.08 7.12 14.88
C CYS A 133 7.76 7.10 16.26
N PRO A 134 9.07 6.77 16.38
CA PRO A 134 9.77 6.80 17.68
C PRO A 134 9.78 8.19 18.35
N ARG A 135 9.67 9.26 17.56
CA ARG A 135 9.60 10.63 18.08
C ARG A 135 8.25 10.90 18.77
N ARG A 136 8.31 11.18 20.08
CA ARG A 136 7.13 11.39 20.95
C ARG A 136 6.26 12.57 20.56
N GLU A 137 6.82 13.64 19.99
CA GLU A 137 6.03 14.82 19.57
C GLU A 137 5.42 14.65 18.16
N CYS A 138 5.68 13.53 17.48
CA CYS A 138 5.10 13.27 16.17
C CYS A 138 3.62 12.92 16.29
N VAL A 139 2.78 13.49 15.41
CA VAL A 139 1.34 13.17 15.33
C VAL A 139 1.06 11.70 14.98
N PHE A 140 2.08 10.97 14.51
CA PHE A 140 2.05 9.53 14.23
C PHE A 140 2.91 8.73 15.21
N HIS A 141 3.12 9.24 16.43
CA HIS A 141 3.81 8.50 17.49
C HIS A 141 3.06 7.22 17.88
N ASP A 142 1.73 7.25 17.86
CA ASP A 142 0.93 6.07 18.16
C ASP A 142 0.98 5.08 17.00
N GLU A 143 0.61 5.49 15.78
CA GLU A 143 0.58 4.59 14.62
C GLU A 143 0.76 5.37 13.32
N LEU A 144 1.56 4.82 12.41
CA LEU A 144 1.72 5.29 11.04
C LEU A 144 0.73 4.59 10.11
N PRO A 145 0.12 5.31 9.14
CA PRO A 145 -0.87 4.76 8.23
C PRO A 145 -0.24 3.96 7.08
N VAL A 146 0.67 3.05 7.41
CA VAL A 146 1.52 2.31 6.47
C VAL A 146 1.45 0.81 6.76
N ALA A 147 1.14 0.02 5.74
CA ALA A 147 1.08 -1.44 5.80
C ALA A 147 1.98 -2.07 4.73
N VAL A 148 2.77 -3.07 5.12
CA VAL A 148 3.74 -3.75 4.22
C VAL A 148 3.64 -5.27 4.29
N VAL A 149 2.86 -5.80 5.22
CA VAL A 149 2.67 -7.24 5.42
C VAL A 149 1.40 -7.68 4.70
N ASP A 150 1.46 -8.67 3.81
CA ASP A 150 0.30 -9.10 3.02
C ASP A 150 -0.93 -9.40 3.88
N GLU A 151 -0.79 -10.14 4.99
CA GLU A 151 -1.92 -10.40 5.90
C GLU A 151 -2.57 -9.11 6.42
N HIS A 152 -1.77 -8.10 6.76
CA HIS A 152 -2.29 -6.77 7.13
C HIS A 152 -3.08 -6.16 5.96
N LEU A 153 -2.53 -6.19 4.75
CA LEU A 153 -3.19 -5.65 3.56
C LEU A 153 -4.53 -6.33 3.30
N TYR A 154 -4.64 -7.63 3.56
CA TYR A 154 -5.89 -8.35 3.37
C TYR A 154 -6.87 -8.15 4.52
N ASP A 155 -6.38 -8.09 5.77
CA ASP A 155 -7.20 -7.91 6.97
C ASP A 155 -7.82 -6.51 7.03
N ARG A 156 -7.02 -5.50 6.67
CA ARG A 156 -7.38 -4.09 6.64
C ARG A 156 -6.89 -3.47 5.32
N PRO A 157 -7.65 -3.62 4.21
CA PRO A 157 -7.30 -3.06 2.90
C PRO A 157 -7.00 -1.56 2.97
N PRO A 158 -5.79 -1.13 2.57
CA PRO A 158 -5.43 0.28 2.63
C PRO A 158 -6.05 1.08 1.50
N THR A 159 -6.27 2.37 1.71
CA THR A 159 -6.91 3.24 0.71
C THR A 159 -6.09 3.38 -0.57
N PHE A 160 -4.76 3.32 -0.45
CA PHE A 160 -3.82 3.31 -1.58
C PHE A 160 -2.99 2.03 -1.52
N VAL A 161 -2.97 1.23 -2.58
CA VAL A 161 -2.03 0.10 -2.73
C VAL A 161 -1.00 0.41 -3.81
N LEU A 162 0.28 0.33 -3.47
CA LEU A 162 1.36 0.15 -4.44
C LEU A 162 1.63 -1.35 -4.59
N GLY A 163 1.60 -1.88 -5.81
CA GLY A 163 1.92 -3.29 -6.05
C GLY A 163 2.73 -3.55 -7.30
N THR A 164 3.45 -4.67 -7.31
CA THR A 164 4.12 -5.19 -8.50
C THR A 164 3.21 -6.15 -9.26
N VAL A 165 3.44 -6.29 -10.57
CA VAL A 165 2.63 -7.19 -11.40
C VAL A 165 2.69 -8.65 -10.92
N ASP A 166 3.82 -9.08 -10.35
CA ASP A 166 4.01 -10.44 -9.84
C ASP A 166 3.01 -10.82 -8.74
N LYS A 167 2.60 -9.88 -7.90
CA LYS A 167 1.62 -10.13 -6.84
C LYS A 167 0.20 -10.28 -7.40
N PHE A 168 -0.13 -9.62 -8.51
CA PHE A 168 -1.41 -9.84 -9.17
C PHE A 168 -1.54 -11.27 -9.70
N ALA A 169 -0.44 -11.90 -10.12
CA ALA A 169 -0.45 -13.32 -10.50
C ALA A 169 -0.83 -14.24 -9.32
N ARG A 170 -0.55 -13.82 -8.08
CA ARG A 170 -0.97 -14.55 -6.88
C ARG A 170 -2.46 -14.47 -6.59
N LEU A 171 -3.23 -13.56 -7.20
CA LEU A 171 -4.68 -13.46 -6.99
C LEU A 171 -5.42 -14.78 -7.27
N ALA A 172 -4.93 -15.57 -8.22
CA ALA A 172 -5.51 -16.88 -8.53
C ALA A 172 -5.38 -17.91 -7.39
N TRP A 173 -4.42 -17.70 -6.48
CA TRP A 173 -4.05 -18.66 -5.43
C TRP A 173 -4.25 -18.12 -4.01
N GLU A 174 -4.57 -16.83 -3.87
CA GLU A 174 -4.76 -16.16 -2.59
C GLU A 174 -6.13 -15.44 -2.56
N PRO A 175 -7.20 -16.13 -2.15
CA PRO A 175 -8.56 -15.56 -2.14
C PRO A 175 -8.68 -14.32 -1.24
N ARG A 176 -7.90 -14.24 -0.16
CA ARG A 176 -7.92 -13.08 0.76
C ARG A 176 -7.50 -11.79 0.05
N ALA A 177 -6.64 -11.87 -0.97
CA ALA A 177 -6.22 -10.73 -1.77
C ALA A 177 -7.37 -10.06 -2.54
N GLY A 178 -8.48 -10.78 -2.78
CA GLY A 178 -9.71 -10.21 -3.32
C GLY A 178 -10.28 -9.07 -2.48
N ARG A 179 -9.98 -9.00 -1.18
CA ARG A 179 -10.40 -7.89 -0.30
C ARG A 179 -9.82 -6.54 -0.73
N LEU A 180 -8.67 -6.53 -1.40
CA LEU A 180 -8.10 -5.31 -2.02
C LEU A 180 -8.96 -4.79 -3.17
N PHE A 181 -9.86 -5.63 -3.70
CA PHE A 181 -10.76 -5.33 -4.83
C PHE A 181 -12.22 -5.22 -4.39
N GLY A 182 -12.48 -5.09 -3.09
CA GLY A 182 -13.85 -4.99 -2.56
C GLY A 182 -14.57 -6.32 -2.41
N ALA A 183 -13.88 -7.46 -2.54
CA ALA A 183 -14.50 -8.76 -2.31
C ALA A 183 -15.07 -8.85 -0.88
N ARG A 184 -16.31 -9.35 -0.79
CA ARG A 184 -17.02 -9.49 0.47
C ARG A 184 -16.34 -10.56 1.33
N SER A 185 -16.23 -10.29 2.62
CA SER A 185 -15.89 -11.31 3.62
C SER A 185 -17.05 -11.42 4.60
N GLY A 186 -17.64 -12.61 4.73
CA GLY A 186 -18.76 -12.83 5.65
C GLY A 186 -20.01 -11.99 5.37
N THR A 187 -20.55 -11.35 6.41
CA THR A 187 -21.81 -10.57 6.38
C THR A 187 -21.64 -9.10 6.02
N ASP A 188 -20.41 -8.61 5.90
CA ASP A 188 -20.17 -7.19 5.61
C ASP A 188 -20.68 -6.81 4.22
N ALA A 189 -21.24 -5.60 4.14
CA ALA A 189 -21.39 -4.90 2.87
C ALA A 189 -19.96 -4.63 2.38
N GLY A 190 -19.52 -5.34 1.34
CA GLY A 190 -18.16 -5.20 0.81
C GLY A 190 -17.85 -3.74 0.43
N ASN A 191 -16.57 -3.41 0.40
CA ASN A 191 -16.12 -2.12 -0.11
C ASN A 191 -16.28 -2.05 -1.64
N LEU A 192 -16.34 -0.85 -2.19
CA LEU A 192 -16.26 -0.68 -3.63
C LEU A 192 -14.92 -1.23 -4.17
N PRO A 193 -14.85 -1.69 -5.43
CA PRO A 193 -13.56 -1.98 -6.05
C PRO A 193 -12.74 -0.69 -6.28
N PRO A 194 -11.41 -0.76 -6.46
CA PRO A 194 -10.59 0.41 -6.78
C PRO A 194 -11.12 1.18 -7.98
N SER A 195 -11.23 2.50 -7.86
CA SER A 195 -11.77 3.38 -8.92
C SER A 195 -10.68 4.10 -9.71
N LEU A 196 -9.43 4.05 -9.26
CA LEU A 196 -8.27 4.62 -9.96
C LEU A 196 -7.14 3.59 -10.03
N VAL A 197 -6.67 3.33 -11.25
CA VAL A 197 -5.46 2.54 -11.52
C VAL A 197 -4.40 3.46 -12.10
N ILE A 198 -3.25 3.53 -11.44
CA ILE A 198 -2.07 4.26 -11.91
C ILE A 198 -1.07 3.24 -12.45
N GLN A 199 -0.69 3.37 -13.72
CA GLN A 199 0.37 2.60 -14.32
C GLN A 199 1.60 3.48 -14.49
N ASP A 200 2.64 3.22 -13.71
CA ASP A 200 3.91 3.90 -13.92
C ASP A 200 4.78 3.12 -14.90
N GLU A 201 5.66 3.82 -15.60
CA GLU A 201 6.62 3.24 -16.54
C GLU A 201 6.02 2.29 -17.58
N LEU A 202 4.92 2.71 -18.24
CA LEU A 202 4.22 1.93 -19.26
C LEU A 202 5.15 1.47 -20.39
N HIS A 203 6.19 2.25 -20.71
CA HIS A 203 7.19 1.90 -21.72
C HIS A 203 7.96 0.60 -21.42
N LEU A 204 7.96 0.14 -20.17
CA LEU A 204 8.56 -1.14 -19.77
C LEU A 204 7.67 -2.34 -20.12
N LEU A 205 6.38 -2.12 -20.45
CA LEU A 205 5.46 -3.16 -20.92
C LEU A 205 5.57 -3.36 -22.43
N THR A 206 6.74 -3.82 -22.89
CA THR A 206 6.97 -4.12 -24.32
C THR A 206 7.40 -5.58 -24.53
N GLY A 207 7.23 -6.06 -25.76
CA GLY A 207 7.63 -7.41 -26.15
C GLY A 207 6.88 -8.53 -25.40
N PRO A 208 7.52 -9.68 -25.15
CA PRO A 208 6.88 -10.84 -24.51
C PRO A 208 6.35 -10.59 -23.09
N LEU A 209 7.01 -9.68 -22.35
CA LEU A 209 6.58 -9.28 -21.01
C LEU A 209 5.23 -8.55 -21.08
N GLY A 210 5.10 -7.61 -22.02
CA GLY A 210 3.84 -6.89 -22.25
C GLY A 210 2.66 -7.82 -22.54
N THR A 211 2.85 -8.86 -23.36
CA THR A 211 1.78 -9.84 -23.67
C THR A 211 1.31 -10.58 -22.42
N THR A 212 2.24 -11.02 -21.56
CA THR A 212 1.90 -11.74 -20.33
C THR A 212 1.23 -10.82 -19.32
N VAL A 213 1.78 -9.61 -19.16
CA VAL A 213 1.23 -8.60 -18.25
C VAL A 213 -0.19 -8.20 -18.68
N GLY A 214 -0.46 -8.05 -19.97
CA GLY A 214 -1.79 -7.69 -20.48
C GLY A 214 -2.91 -8.66 -20.07
N LEU A 215 -2.62 -9.95 -19.90
CA LEU A 215 -3.58 -10.93 -19.37
C LEU A 215 -3.92 -10.64 -17.91
N TYR A 216 -2.90 -10.42 -17.08
CA TYR A 216 -3.11 -10.05 -15.67
C TYR A 216 -3.79 -8.69 -15.54
N GLU A 217 -3.45 -7.72 -16.39
CA GLU A 217 -4.11 -6.42 -16.41
C GLU A 217 -5.60 -6.54 -16.72
N SER A 218 -5.98 -7.36 -17.70
CA SER A 218 -7.39 -7.59 -18.05
C SER A 218 -8.16 -8.17 -16.86
N ALA A 219 -7.56 -9.15 -16.16
CA ALA A 219 -8.15 -9.73 -14.96
C ALA A 219 -8.28 -8.72 -13.81
N VAL A 220 -7.21 -7.96 -13.52
CA VAL A 220 -7.18 -6.93 -12.48
C VAL A 220 -8.20 -5.82 -12.76
N LEU A 221 -8.27 -5.33 -14.00
CA LEU A 221 -9.26 -4.32 -14.39
C LEU A 221 -10.69 -4.87 -14.30
N GLY A 222 -10.91 -6.15 -14.62
CA GLY A 222 -12.18 -6.84 -14.42
C GLY A 222 -12.59 -6.92 -12.95
N LEU A 223 -11.65 -7.18 -12.04
CA LEU A 223 -11.89 -7.13 -10.58
C LEU A 223 -12.18 -5.71 -10.07
N CYS A 224 -11.78 -4.68 -10.84
CA CYS A 224 -12.06 -3.30 -10.50
C CYS A 224 -13.43 -2.80 -11.02
N VAL A 225 -14.20 -3.63 -11.72
CA VAL A 225 -15.52 -3.24 -12.25
C VAL A 225 -16.55 -3.26 -11.13
N GLY A 226 -17.21 -2.12 -10.91
CA GLY A 226 -18.30 -1.96 -9.95
C GLY A 226 -19.56 -2.76 -10.32
N SER A 227 -20.49 -2.88 -9.37
CA SER A 227 -21.79 -3.55 -9.61
C SER A 227 -22.65 -2.85 -10.67
N ASP A 228 -22.38 -1.58 -10.93
CA ASP A 228 -22.99 -0.76 -11.99
C ASP A 228 -22.33 -0.96 -13.37
N GLY A 229 -21.30 -1.81 -13.46
CA GLY A 229 -20.52 -2.04 -14.67
C GLY A 229 -19.44 -0.99 -14.94
N THR A 230 -19.26 0.01 -14.05
CA THR A 230 -18.26 1.05 -14.22
C THR A 230 -16.88 0.51 -13.86
N GLY A 231 -15.95 0.54 -14.82
CA GLY A 231 -14.54 0.19 -14.60
C GLY A 231 -13.73 1.34 -13.98
N PRO A 232 -12.48 1.06 -13.55
CA PRO A 232 -11.62 2.08 -12.97
C PRO A 232 -11.15 3.08 -14.03
N LYS A 233 -10.85 4.31 -13.59
CA LYS A 233 -10.06 5.24 -14.40
C LYS A 233 -8.61 4.77 -14.43
N VAL A 234 -8.07 4.52 -15.62
CA VAL A 234 -6.64 4.19 -15.80
C VAL A 234 -5.86 5.44 -16.19
N VAL A 235 -4.76 5.73 -15.50
CA VAL A 235 -3.81 6.79 -15.83
C VAL A 235 -2.43 6.18 -15.94
N ALA A 236 -1.79 6.34 -17.10
CA ALA A 236 -0.47 5.78 -17.38
C ALA A 236 0.58 6.88 -17.58
N SER A 237 1.75 6.67 -16.99
CA SER A 237 2.98 7.43 -17.20
C SER A 237 3.89 6.64 -18.15
N THR A 238 4.51 7.32 -19.11
CA THR A 238 5.43 6.68 -20.07
C THR A 238 6.54 7.65 -20.45
N ALA A 239 7.75 7.13 -20.65
CA ALA A 239 8.81 7.89 -21.30
C ALA A 239 8.38 8.22 -22.74
N THR A 240 8.98 9.25 -23.35
CA THR A 240 8.69 9.61 -24.75
C THR A 240 9.08 8.45 -25.67
N ILE A 241 8.11 7.60 -26.00
CA ILE A 241 8.27 6.53 -26.98
C ILE A 241 7.98 7.08 -28.37
N ARG A 242 8.68 6.58 -29.40
CA ARG A 242 8.49 6.98 -30.81
C ARG A 242 7.07 6.77 -31.36
N ARG A 243 6.16 6.12 -30.60
CA ARG A 243 4.79 5.75 -31.01
C ARG A 243 3.70 6.14 -29.98
N SER A 244 3.86 7.24 -29.25
CA SER A 244 2.90 7.62 -28.20
C SER A 244 1.52 8.08 -28.70
N GLY A 245 1.33 8.19 -30.02
CA GLY A 245 0.08 8.67 -30.63
C GLY A 245 -0.58 7.71 -31.64
N GLU A 246 -0.16 6.44 -31.69
CA GLU A 246 -0.86 5.38 -32.44
C GLU A 246 -1.75 4.55 -31.52
#